data_AF-A0ABD3MDU4-F1
#
_entry.id   AF-A0ABD3MDU4-F1
#
_cell.length_a   1.000
_cell.length_b   1.000
_cell.length_c   1.000
_cell.angle_alpha   90.00
_cell.angle_beta   90.00
_cell.angle_gamma   90.00
#
_symmetry.space_group_name_H-M   'P 1'
#
loop_
_entity.id
_entity.type
_entity.pdbx_description
1 polymer ?
#
loop_
_entity_poly.entity_id
_entity_poly.type
_entity_poly.pdbx_seq_one_letter_code
_entity_poly.pdbx_strand_id
1 'polypeptide(L)'
;MIFSHRVFTAFLIIGSLLHADAKATLRGSAEDSTFVDQHDNVIHRRVLQESQIGTFLMKDIEYDDRVGEVVANNNQERRRELGQTSDRPKRTANIQLPDGTIYKVRNAQAGWASKLKSGKFSVHIPPGAVISSDGIIDVKGKQLDATEITFGKRNGNGLFDRNLLEVDGAIVERTPEQQRNLAALQSSRALQSGTRTVLVVRILLTNGQYSYATQSGLSNDVFGNGVDTSNLKSQYAACSANKLIIDKAPNRSMTSNPNDGTTAISNGVVDIKVDLAVAPGSDGNIRNAVTTKINNPNQLANHVMYCLPGGTMNGIAYAYVNSWNSVYSNEWCNFVSAQMHEIGHNLGYAHSNEGGASYADQTGMMGYSYGQDDGPTMCFNAAKSWQTQWYVSKSTTVDPSAGTCYEGKLLQQRCINCCACEDR
;
A
#
# COMPACT_ATOMS: atom_id res chain seq x y z
N MET A 1 -10.72 81.10 -14.61
CA MET A 1 -11.24 81.93 -13.51
C MET A 1 -12.44 81.18 -12.94
N ILE A 2 -12.54 80.68 -11.72
CA ILE A 2 -11.90 80.96 -10.43
C ILE A 2 -11.86 79.63 -9.64
N PHE A 3 -10.75 79.40 -8.93
CA PHE A 3 -10.57 78.34 -7.92
C PHE A 3 -11.35 78.69 -6.65
N SER A 4 -11.90 77.69 -5.93
CA SER A 4 -11.99 77.77 -4.47
C SER A 4 -11.95 76.39 -3.80
N HIS A 5 -10.86 76.22 -3.03
CA HIS A 5 -10.61 75.44 -1.81
C HIS A 5 -11.83 75.17 -0.90
N ARG A 6 -11.90 74.20 0.02
CA ARG A 6 -11.04 73.17 0.67
C ARG A 6 -12.08 72.20 1.31
N VAL A 7 -11.79 70.96 1.71
CA VAL A 7 -11.35 70.60 3.07
C VAL A 7 -11.07 69.09 3.07
N PHE A 8 -9.87 68.71 3.52
CA PHE A 8 -9.50 67.35 3.93
C PHE A 8 -9.76 67.23 5.43
N THR A 9 -10.62 66.31 5.86
CA THR A 9 -10.53 65.72 7.20
C THR A 9 -11.07 64.29 7.18
N ALA A 10 -10.28 63.39 7.75
CA ALA A 10 -10.44 61.94 7.76
C ALA A 10 -11.63 61.45 8.61
N PHE A 11 -12.26 60.35 8.17
CA PHE A 11 -12.94 59.41 9.05
C PHE A 11 -12.43 57.99 8.76
N LEU A 12 -11.83 57.42 9.79
CA LEU A 12 -11.31 56.06 9.87
C LEU A 12 -12.44 55.20 10.43
N ILE A 13 -13.05 54.31 9.64
CA ILE A 13 -13.91 53.24 10.15
C ILE A 13 -13.57 51.92 9.47
N ILE A 14 -13.19 50.99 10.33
CA ILE A 14 -12.88 49.58 10.14
C ILE A 14 -14.14 48.84 9.66
N GLY A 15 -14.02 47.97 8.66
CA GLY A 15 -15.16 47.17 8.19
C GLY A 15 -14.76 46.13 7.15
N SER A 16 -14.31 44.98 7.63
CA SER A 16 -14.04 43.75 6.89
C SER A 16 -15.27 43.33 6.08
N LEU A 17 -15.16 43.22 4.76
CA LEU A 17 -16.14 42.54 3.92
C LEU A 17 -15.58 41.17 3.50
N LEU A 18 -16.19 40.16 4.11
CA LEU A 18 -15.98 38.73 3.95
C LEU A 18 -16.14 38.32 2.48
N HIS A 19 -15.10 37.67 1.93
CA HIS A 19 -15.28 36.74 0.82
C HIS A 19 -15.93 35.47 1.38
N ALA A 20 -17.12 35.16 0.89
CA ALA A 20 -17.80 33.91 1.19
C ALA A 20 -17.11 32.77 0.42
N ASP A 21 -16.19 32.07 1.09
CA ASP A 21 -15.79 30.73 0.69
C ASP A 21 -16.98 29.78 0.90
N ALA A 22 -17.52 29.26 -0.19
CA ALA A 22 -18.52 28.20 -0.17
C ALA A 22 -17.89 26.88 0.32
N LYS A 23 -17.72 26.73 1.64
CA LYS A 23 -17.63 25.42 2.28
C LYS A 23 -18.99 24.74 2.14
N ALA A 24 -19.05 23.69 1.34
CA ALA A 24 -20.15 22.74 1.37
C ALA A 24 -20.11 21.98 2.71
N THR A 25 -20.66 22.59 3.75
CA THR A 25 -20.98 21.93 5.01
C THR A 25 -22.18 21.04 4.77
N LEU A 26 -21.99 19.72 4.82
CA LEU A 26 -23.08 18.76 4.89
C LEU A 26 -23.90 19.06 6.16
N ARG A 27 -25.13 19.58 5.96
CA ARG A 27 -26.10 19.85 7.03
C ARG A 27 -26.47 18.54 7.74
N GLY A 28 -26.00 18.38 8.97
CA GLY A 28 -26.61 17.48 9.96
C GLY A 28 -27.58 18.27 10.82
N SER A 29 -28.81 17.76 11.00
CA SER A 29 -29.75 18.30 11.97
C SER A 29 -29.25 18.03 13.40
N ALA A 30 -29.36 19.05 14.23
CA ALA A 30 -28.99 19.05 15.64
C ALA A 30 -29.75 17.99 16.45
N GLU A 31 -29.02 17.20 17.22
CA GLU A 31 -29.19 17.16 18.68
C GLU A 31 -27.81 17.07 19.32
N ASP A 32 -27.52 18.11 20.09
CA ASP A 32 -26.27 18.38 20.77
C ASP A 32 -26.26 17.67 22.12
N SER A 33 -25.33 16.73 22.30
CA SER A 33 -24.78 16.41 23.61
C SER A 33 -23.25 16.36 23.48
N THR A 34 -22.66 17.51 23.18
CA THR A 34 -21.21 17.70 23.27
C THR A 34 -20.78 17.86 24.73
N PHE A 35 -20.48 16.75 25.38
CA PHE A 35 -19.49 16.74 26.47
C PHE A 35 -18.12 16.52 25.82
N VAL A 36 -17.30 17.57 25.79
CA VAL A 36 -15.88 17.46 25.42
C VAL A 36 -15.13 17.03 26.66
N ASP A 37 -14.80 15.73 26.74
CA ASP A 37 -13.82 15.21 27.69
C ASP A 37 -12.55 14.79 26.91
N GLN A 38 -11.41 15.19 27.44
CA GLN A 38 -10.12 15.24 26.76
C GLN A 38 -9.35 13.91 26.84
N HIS A 39 -10.04 12.78 27.04
CA HIS A 39 -9.39 11.50 27.34
C HIS A 39 -10.03 10.21 26.81
N ASP A 40 -10.99 10.26 25.90
CA ASP A 40 -11.63 9.00 25.51
C ASP A 40 -11.17 8.45 24.16
N ASN A 41 -10.69 7.21 24.23
CA ASN A 41 -10.64 6.24 23.14
C ASN A 41 -12.06 5.88 22.63
N VAL A 42 -12.98 6.86 22.48
CA VAL A 42 -14.32 6.61 21.94
C VAL A 42 -14.19 6.26 20.46
N ILE A 43 -14.61 5.05 20.12
CA ILE A 43 -14.75 4.62 18.73
C ILE A 43 -15.98 5.33 18.16
N HIS A 44 -15.76 6.36 17.32
CA HIS A 44 -16.82 7.01 16.58
C HIS A 44 -17.34 6.08 15.49
N ARG A 45 -18.66 6.03 15.32
CA ARG A 45 -19.32 5.17 14.35
C ARG A 45 -20.29 5.98 13.51
N ARG A 46 -20.27 5.76 12.20
CA ARG A 46 -21.22 6.35 11.26
C ARG A 46 -21.92 5.27 10.48
N VAL A 47 -23.25 5.31 10.48
CA VAL A 47 -24.09 4.46 9.62
C VAL A 47 -24.18 5.09 8.24
N LEU A 48 -23.86 4.33 7.20
CA LEU A 48 -24.04 4.76 5.81
C LEU A 48 -25.52 4.93 5.50
N GLN A 49 -25.91 6.14 5.09
CA GLN A 49 -27.27 6.44 4.65
C GLN A 49 -27.51 6.01 3.20
N GLU A 50 -26.45 6.05 2.38
CA GLU A 50 -26.47 5.69 0.97
C GLU A 50 -25.38 4.65 0.66
N SER A 51 -25.52 3.99 -0.49
CA SER A 51 -24.53 3.04 -0.95
C SER A 51 -23.21 3.75 -1.26
N GLN A 52 -22.09 3.13 -0.91
CA GLN A 52 -20.77 3.66 -1.22
C GLN A 52 -19.96 2.62 -1.99
N ILE A 53 -19.19 3.07 -2.98
CA ILE A 53 -18.29 2.20 -3.74
C ILE A 53 -16.88 2.33 -3.19
N GLY A 54 -16.22 1.20 -2.97
CA GLY A 54 -14.82 1.14 -2.62
C GLY A 54 -14.08 0.06 -3.41
N THR A 55 -12.74 0.04 -3.32
CA THR A 55 -11.92 -0.98 -3.96
C THR A 55 -11.60 -2.10 -2.98
N PHE A 56 -11.80 -3.35 -3.37
CA PHE A 56 -11.40 -4.51 -2.58
C PHE A 56 -9.87 -4.57 -2.47
N LEU A 57 -9.36 -4.68 -1.24
CA LEU A 57 -7.94 -4.88 -0.97
C LEU A 57 -7.69 -6.06 -0.02
N MET A 58 -6.70 -6.88 -0.35
CA MET A 58 -6.14 -7.90 0.52
C MET A 58 -4.96 -7.30 1.29
N LYS A 59 -5.03 -7.28 2.62
CA LYS A 59 -3.88 -6.99 3.50
C LYS A 59 -3.16 -8.31 3.74
N ASP A 60 -1.90 -8.44 3.31
CA ASP A 60 -1.00 -9.53 3.70
C ASP A 60 -0.15 -9.03 4.87
N ILE A 61 -0.13 -9.77 5.97
CA ILE A 61 0.50 -9.35 7.23
C ILE A 61 1.73 -10.22 7.47
N GLU A 62 2.83 -9.61 7.87
CA GLU A 62 4.03 -10.33 8.25
C GLU A 62 4.25 -10.34 9.76
N TYR A 63 4.75 -11.46 10.28
CA TYR A 63 5.07 -11.67 11.69
C TYR A 63 6.53 -12.08 11.84
N ASP A 64 7.16 -11.63 12.93
CA ASP A 64 8.48 -12.13 13.36
C ASP A 64 8.34 -13.49 14.04
N ASP A 65 7.88 -14.47 13.26
CA ASP A 65 7.86 -15.86 13.69
C ASP A 65 9.27 -16.42 13.43
N ARG A 66 10.24 -16.03 14.28
CA ARG A 66 11.62 -16.54 14.21
C ARG A 66 11.61 -18.06 14.08
N VAL A 67 11.87 -18.56 12.88
CA VAL A 67 12.16 -19.99 12.68
C VAL A 67 13.48 -20.21 13.40
N GLY A 68 13.44 -21.00 14.49
CA GLY A 68 14.50 -21.10 15.47
C GLY A 68 15.90 -21.13 14.85
N GLU A 69 16.75 -20.20 15.31
CA GLU A 69 18.18 -20.25 15.15
C GLU A 69 18.65 -21.68 15.50
N VAL A 70 19.29 -22.37 14.55
CA VAL A 70 19.89 -23.68 14.78
C VAL A 70 21.10 -23.45 15.68
N VAL A 71 20.86 -23.43 16.99
CA VAL A 71 21.94 -23.58 17.97
C VAL A 71 22.37 -25.04 17.88
N ALA A 72 23.51 -25.28 17.24
CA ALA A 72 24.13 -26.59 17.12
C ALA A 72 24.58 -27.09 18.51
N ASN A 73 23.65 -27.69 19.26
CA ASN A 73 23.99 -28.50 20.41
C ASN A 73 23.70 -29.96 20.08
N ASN A 74 24.76 -30.75 20.16
CA ASN A 74 24.83 -32.15 19.80
C ASN A 74 23.68 -32.97 20.42
N ASN A 75 23.09 -33.80 19.56
CA ASN A 75 22.11 -34.85 19.83
C ASN A 75 20.64 -34.41 19.90
N GLN A 76 19.92 -34.89 18.87
CA GLN A 76 18.48 -34.89 18.64
C GLN A 76 17.92 -33.67 17.89
N GLU A 77 17.95 -33.80 16.56
CA GLU A 77 17.16 -32.99 15.62
C GLU A 77 15.67 -33.01 16.01
N ARG A 78 15.25 -32.01 16.77
CA ARG A 78 13.86 -31.59 16.82
C ARG A 78 13.82 -30.13 16.42
N ARG A 79 13.42 -29.89 15.16
CA ARG A 79 12.87 -28.61 14.72
C ARG A 79 11.74 -28.25 15.69
N ARG A 80 12.04 -27.48 16.73
CA ARG A 80 11.00 -26.85 17.54
C ARG A 80 10.53 -25.66 16.73
N GLU A 81 9.45 -25.88 15.98
CA GLU A 81 8.57 -24.83 15.52
C GLU A 81 8.18 -24.00 16.75
N LEU A 82 8.82 -22.85 16.95
CA LEU A 82 8.38 -21.87 17.94
C LEU A 82 7.12 -21.21 17.39
N GLY A 83 6.02 -21.94 17.53
CA GLY A 83 4.65 -21.46 17.55
C GLY A 83 4.24 -20.56 16.40
N GLN A 84 3.88 -21.15 15.26
CA GLN A 84 2.75 -20.60 14.50
C GLN A 84 1.53 -20.65 15.42
N THR A 85 1.25 -19.57 16.18
CA THR A 85 0.00 -19.49 16.92
C THR A 85 -1.13 -19.45 15.89
N SER A 86 -1.98 -20.47 15.86
CA SER A 86 -3.07 -20.67 14.89
C SER A 86 -4.07 -19.51 14.75
N ASP A 87 -4.00 -18.54 15.65
CA ASP A 87 -5.07 -17.55 15.86
C ASP A 87 -4.78 -16.17 15.25
N ARG A 88 -3.57 -15.97 14.70
CA ARG A 88 -3.19 -14.70 14.06
C ARG A 88 -3.58 -14.68 12.56
N PRO A 89 -4.38 -13.70 12.11
CA PRO A 89 -4.78 -13.63 10.71
C PRO A 89 -3.61 -13.22 9.82
N LYS A 90 -3.18 -14.10 8.92
CA LYS A 90 -2.16 -13.78 7.90
C LYS A 90 -2.67 -12.84 6.81
N ARG A 91 -3.99 -12.89 6.56
CA ARG A 91 -4.68 -12.06 5.56
C ARG A 91 -5.97 -11.50 6.10
N THR A 92 -6.31 -10.29 5.66
CA THR A 92 -7.64 -9.71 5.92
C THR A 92 -8.23 -9.09 4.66
N ALA A 93 -9.56 -9.18 4.55
CA ALA A 93 -10.35 -8.54 3.51
C ALA A 93 -10.68 -7.10 3.91
N ASN A 94 -10.32 -6.16 3.05
CA ASN A 94 -10.45 -4.73 3.30
C ASN A 94 -11.11 -4.02 2.12
N ILE A 95 -11.64 -2.83 2.37
CA ILE A 95 -12.16 -1.94 1.33
C ILE A 95 -11.47 -0.58 1.46
N GLN A 96 -10.92 -0.09 0.36
CA GLN A 96 -10.43 1.28 0.21
C GLN A 96 -11.55 2.20 -0.28
N LEU A 97 -11.79 3.29 0.42
CA LEU A 97 -12.70 4.34 -0.02
C LEU A 97 -11.99 5.33 -0.97
N PRO A 98 -12.74 6.16 -1.72
CA PRO A 98 -12.16 7.09 -2.69
C PRO A 98 -11.15 8.11 -2.13
N ASP A 99 -11.23 8.42 -0.83
CA ASP A 99 -10.29 9.30 -0.12
C ASP A 99 -8.96 8.59 0.25
N GLY A 100 -8.81 7.32 -0.12
CA GLY A 100 -7.64 6.50 0.15
C GLY A 100 -7.64 5.79 1.50
N THR A 101 -8.59 6.11 2.39
CA THR A 101 -8.73 5.40 3.67
C THR A 101 -9.16 3.95 3.44
N ILE A 102 -8.69 3.04 4.29
CA ILE A 102 -8.91 1.60 4.12
C ILE A 102 -9.54 1.05 5.39
N TYR A 103 -10.47 0.12 5.25
CA TYR A 103 -11.17 -0.46 6.39
C TYR A 103 -11.23 -1.98 6.30
N LYS A 104 -11.00 -2.66 7.42
CA LYS A 104 -11.21 -4.09 7.54
C LYS A 104 -12.71 -4.37 7.54
N VAL A 105 -13.14 -5.30 6.69
CA VAL A 105 -14.54 -5.71 6.63
C VAL A 105 -14.85 -6.69 7.76
N ARG A 106 -15.96 -6.47 8.48
CA ARG A 106 -16.52 -7.36 9.50
C ARG A 106 -17.97 -7.71 9.19
N ASN A 107 -18.39 -8.88 9.69
CA ASN A 107 -19.74 -9.44 9.55
C ASN A 107 -20.25 -9.51 8.11
N ALA A 108 -19.36 -9.77 7.15
CA ALA A 108 -19.75 -10.14 5.80
C ALA A 108 -20.02 -11.65 5.72
N GLN A 109 -20.78 -12.07 4.71
CA GLN A 109 -21.04 -13.50 4.46
C GLN A 109 -19.73 -14.30 4.31
N ALA A 110 -19.72 -15.53 4.81
CA ALA A 110 -18.55 -16.39 4.72
C ALA A 110 -18.11 -16.57 3.26
N GLY A 111 -16.81 -16.40 2.99
CA GLY A 111 -16.25 -16.56 1.65
C GLY A 111 -16.56 -15.42 0.67
N TRP A 112 -17.16 -14.30 1.09
CA TRP A 112 -17.53 -13.18 0.19
C TRP A 112 -16.37 -12.68 -0.69
N ALA A 113 -15.14 -12.72 -0.16
CA ALA A 113 -13.94 -12.24 -0.82
C ALA A 113 -13.17 -13.33 -1.59
N SER A 114 -13.60 -14.60 -1.56
CA SER A 114 -12.83 -15.76 -2.04
C SER A 114 -12.43 -15.69 -3.51
N LYS A 115 -13.26 -15.06 -4.35
CA LYS A 115 -13.03 -14.90 -5.79
C LYS A 115 -12.50 -13.52 -6.17
N LEU A 116 -12.39 -12.61 -5.20
CA LEU A 116 -12.01 -11.22 -5.46
C LEU A 116 -10.49 -11.09 -5.52
N LYS A 117 -10.02 -10.37 -6.53
CA LYS A 117 -8.60 -10.03 -6.67
C LYS A 117 -8.36 -8.63 -6.12
N SER A 118 -7.39 -8.52 -5.20
CA SER A 118 -7.02 -7.25 -4.58
C SER A 118 -6.72 -6.17 -5.64
N GLY A 119 -7.25 -4.96 -5.47
CA GLY A 119 -7.06 -3.83 -6.38
C GLY A 119 -7.70 -3.99 -7.77
N LYS A 120 -8.50 -5.05 -7.99
CA LYS A 120 -9.14 -5.36 -9.28
C LYS A 120 -10.66 -5.42 -9.22
N PHE A 121 -11.25 -5.30 -8.04
CA PHE A 121 -12.69 -5.36 -7.85
C PHE A 121 -13.17 -4.14 -7.10
N SER A 122 -14.26 -3.54 -7.58
CA SER A 122 -15.03 -2.54 -6.86
C SER A 122 -16.12 -3.25 -6.05
N VAL A 123 -16.29 -2.87 -4.79
CA VAL A 123 -17.27 -3.42 -3.86
C VAL A 123 -18.32 -2.36 -3.56
N HIS A 124 -19.59 -2.73 -3.71
CA HIS A 124 -20.72 -1.91 -3.32
C HIS A 124 -21.03 -2.16 -1.84
N ILE A 125 -20.84 -1.12 -1.02
CA ILE A 125 -21.13 -1.14 0.41
C ILE A 125 -22.57 -0.66 0.60
N PRO A 126 -23.49 -1.52 1.08
CA PRO A 126 -24.89 -1.17 1.16
C PRO A 126 -25.19 -0.13 2.26
N PRO A 127 -26.29 0.64 2.13
CA PRO A 127 -26.83 1.44 3.22
C PRO A 127 -27.05 0.59 4.48
N GLY A 128 -26.79 1.20 5.64
CA GLY A 128 -26.86 0.53 6.95
C GLY A 128 -25.55 -0.14 7.39
N ALA A 129 -24.52 -0.21 6.54
CA ALA A 129 -23.17 -0.58 7.00
C ALA A 129 -22.63 0.49 7.95
N VAL A 130 -21.82 0.08 8.93
CA VAL A 130 -21.27 0.96 9.96
C VAL A 130 -19.77 1.12 9.75
N ILE A 131 -19.35 2.34 9.44
CA ILE A 131 -17.94 2.71 9.38
C ILE A 131 -17.52 3.23 10.75
N SER A 132 -16.46 2.67 11.30
CA SER A 132 -15.96 2.99 12.63
C SER A 132 -14.56 3.61 12.57
N SER A 133 -14.26 4.54 13.48
CA SER A 133 -12.95 5.22 13.54
C SER A 133 -11.80 4.29 13.89
N ASP A 134 -12.10 3.07 14.36
CA ASP A 134 -11.15 1.98 14.59
C ASP A 134 -10.77 1.20 13.31
N GLY A 135 -11.05 1.77 12.13
CA GLY A 135 -10.65 1.18 10.84
C GLY A 135 -11.49 -0.02 10.43
N ILE A 136 -12.74 -0.11 10.89
CA ILE A 136 -13.66 -1.21 10.56
C ILE A 136 -14.84 -0.72 9.72
N ILE A 137 -15.23 -1.51 8.72
CA ILE A 137 -16.56 -1.48 8.10
C ILE A 137 -17.30 -2.74 8.54
N ASP A 138 -18.34 -2.58 9.34
CA ASP A 138 -19.26 -3.65 9.73
C ASP A 138 -20.47 -3.64 8.79
N VAL A 139 -20.59 -4.66 7.97
CA VAL A 139 -21.67 -4.76 6.96
C VAL A 139 -22.93 -5.43 7.49
N LYS A 140 -22.97 -5.77 8.79
CA LYS A 140 -24.17 -6.27 9.50
C LYS A 140 -24.84 -7.47 8.83
N GLY A 141 -24.04 -8.40 8.30
CA GLY A 141 -24.54 -9.61 7.63
C GLY A 141 -25.05 -9.39 6.21
N LYS A 142 -25.07 -8.14 5.70
CA LYS A 142 -25.51 -7.83 4.34
C LYS A 142 -24.53 -8.41 3.31
N GLN A 143 -25.08 -8.82 2.18
CA GLN A 143 -24.28 -9.25 1.03
C GLN A 143 -23.50 -8.06 0.47
N LEU A 144 -22.26 -8.33 0.07
CA LEU A 144 -21.41 -7.37 -0.63
C LEU A 144 -21.31 -7.78 -2.08
N ASP A 145 -21.78 -6.91 -2.97
CA ASP A 145 -21.70 -7.14 -4.40
C ASP A 145 -20.41 -6.51 -4.94
N ALA A 146 -19.61 -7.34 -5.61
CA ALA A 146 -18.33 -6.92 -6.18
C ALA A 146 -18.35 -7.06 -7.70
N THR A 147 -17.78 -6.08 -8.38
CA THR A 147 -17.66 -6.03 -9.83
C THR A 147 -16.19 -5.94 -10.21
N GLU A 148 -15.77 -6.75 -11.19
CA GLU A 148 -14.41 -6.64 -11.71
C GLU A 148 -14.26 -5.28 -12.39
N ILE A 149 -13.18 -4.58 -12.05
CA ILE A 149 -12.86 -3.31 -12.68
C ILE A 149 -12.30 -3.66 -14.07
N THR A 150 -13.17 -3.60 -15.07
CA THR A 150 -12.84 -3.96 -16.44
C THR A 150 -12.22 -2.78 -17.17
N PHE A 151 -11.02 -2.99 -17.71
CA PHE A 151 -10.25 -1.98 -18.44
C PHE A 151 -10.24 -2.32 -19.93
N GLY A 152 -11.03 -1.58 -20.71
CA GLY A 152 -10.86 -1.54 -22.17
C GLY A 152 -11.24 -2.80 -22.96
N LYS A 153 -12.29 -3.53 -22.58
CA LYS A 153 -13.02 -4.38 -23.55
C LYS A 153 -14.51 -4.07 -23.48
N ARG A 154 -15.05 -3.61 -24.62
CA ARG A 154 -16.48 -3.50 -24.86
C ARG A 154 -17.14 -4.86 -24.62
N ASN A 155 -18.34 -4.83 -24.05
CA ASN A 155 -19.30 -5.90 -24.19
C ASN A 155 -19.57 -6.15 -25.67
N GLY A 156 -19.06 -7.27 -26.17
CA GLY A 156 -19.62 -7.99 -27.30
C GLY A 156 -19.75 -9.43 -26.85
N ASN A 157 -20.99 -9.93 -26.79
CA ASN A 157 -21.25 -11.36 -26.63
C ASN A 157 -20.49 -12.14 -27.70
N GLY A 158 -19.81 -13.23 -27.32
CA GLY A 158 -19.39 -14.27 -28.25
C GLY A 158 -17.91 -14.61 -28.20
N LEU A 159 -17.63 -15.80 -27.66
CA LEU A 159 -17.01 -16.90 -28.38
C LEU A 159 -16.21 -16.54 -29.66
N PHE A 160 -14.89 -16.75 -29.61
CA PHE A 160 -13.94 -16.92 -30.72
C PHE A 160 -13.79 -15.78 -31.77
N ASP A 161 -12.60 -15.18 -31.73
CA ASP A 161 -11.71 -14.95 -32.89
C ASP A 161 -11.87 -13.69 -33.80
N ARG A 162 -10.69 -13.20 -34.19
CA ARG A 162 -10.29 -12.37 -35.36
C ARG A 162 -10.19 -10.82 -35.31
N ASN A 163 -8.95 -10.43 -35.64
CA ASN A 163 -8.47 -9.39 -36.55
C ASN A 163 -8.42 -7.90 -36.12
N LEU A 164 -7.16 -7.45 -36.01
CA LEU A 164 -6.63 -6.11 -36.24
C LEU A 164 -7.15 -5.50 -37.55
N LEU A 165 -7.57 -4.23 -37.50
CA LEU A 165 -7.18 -3.16 -38.43
C LEU A 165 -7.32 -1.80 -37.72
N GLU A 166 -6.27 -0.99 -37.78
CA GLU A 166 -6.18 0.41 -37.32
C GLU A 166 -7.09 1.33 -38.14
N VAL A 167 -7.60 2.43 -37.55
CA VAL A 167 -7.52 3.80 -38.12
C VAL A 167 -7.56 4.85 -36.99
N ASP A 168 -6.69 5.84 -37.15
CA ASP A 168 -6.46 7.11 -36.45
C ASP A 168 -7.64 7.91 -35.87
N GLY A 169 -7.34 8.74 -34.87
CA GLY A 169 -7.92 10.09 -34.77
C GLY A 169 -8.41 10.60 -33.40
N ALA A 170 -7.84 11.74 -33.00
CA ALA A 170 -8.34 12.80 -32.09
C ALA A 170 -7.79 12.84 -30.64
N ILE A 171 -7.04 13.92 -30.36
CA ILE A 171 -6.75 14.42 -29.01
C ILE A 171 -8.05 14.99 -28.44
N VAL A 172 -8.62 14.27 -27.47
CA VAL A 172 -9.84 14.68 -26.75
C VAL A 172 -9.43 15.22 -25.38
N GLU A 173 -9.78 16.48 -25.07
CA GLU A 173 -9.67 17.01 -23.71
C GLU A 173 -10.55 16.18 -22.77
N ARG A 174 -9.95 15.66 -21.70
CA ARG A 174 -10.56 14.64 -20.83
C ARG A 174 -11.17 15.26 -19.59
N THR A 175 -12.40 14.86 -19.28
CA THR A 175 -13.08 15.18 -18.01
C THR A 175 -12.38 14.52 -16.80
N PRO A 176 -12.59 15.02 -15.57
CA PRO A 176 -12.05 14.39 -14.34
C PRO A 176 -12.45 12.91 -14.17
N GLU A 177 -13.61 12.53 -14.70
CA GLU A 177 -14.09 11.15 -14.75
C GLU A 177 -13.27 10.29 -15.72
N GLN A 178 -12.90 10.84 -16.88
CA GLN A 178 -12.01 10.19 -17.85
C GLN A 178 -10.55 10.11 -17.33
N GLN A 179 -10.11 11.05 -16.50
CA GLN A 179 -8.82 10.98 -15.82
C GLN A 179 -8.78 9.89 -14.74
N ARG A 180 -9.87 9.69 -13.98
CA ARG A 180 -10.04 8.55 -13.07
C ARG A 180 -10.06 7.22 -13.83
N ASN A 181 -10.71 7.19 -14.99
CA ASN A 181 -10.78 5.99 -15.82
C ASN A 181 -9.43 5.65 -16.50
N LEU A 182 -8.55 6.63 -16.77
CA LEU A 182 -7.17 6.41 -17.22
C LEU A 182 -6.27 5.86 -16.09
N ALA A 183 -6.42 6.39 -14.86
CA ALA A 183 -5.72 5.88 -13.68
C ALA A 183 -6.15 4.43 -13.33
N ALA A 184 -7.40 4.10 -13.62
CA ALA A 184 -7.93 2.75 -13.50
C ALA A 184 -7.42 1.85 -14.66
N LEU A 185 -7.39 2.30 -15.92
CA LEU A 185 -6.79 1.56 -17.05
C LEU A 185 -5.30 1.21 -16.85
N GLN A 186 -4.56 2.02 -16.09
CA GLN A 186 -3.18 1.76 -15.68
C GLN A 186 -3.04 0.85 -14.44
N SER A 187 -4.15 0.48 -13.80
CA SER A 187 -4.18 -0.45 -12.67
C SER A 187 -3.96 -1.92 -13.10
N SER A 188 -3.48 -2.19 -14.32
CA SER A 188 -2.72 -3.41 -14.63
C SER A 188 -1.34 -3.39 -13.95
N ARG A 189 -1.31 -3.28 -12.63
CA ARG A 189 -0.17 -3.52 -11.75
C ARG A 189 0.42 -4.94 -11.85
N ALA A 190 -0.02 -5.75 -12.82
CA ALA A 190 0.42 -7.12 -13.04
C ALA A 190 1.79 -7.25 -13.75
N LEU A 191 2.45 -6.16 -14.19
CA LEU A 191 3.71 -6.19 -14.95
C LEU A 191 4.54 -4.91 -14.75
N GLN A 192 4.78 -4.50 -13.50
CA GLN A 192 5.37 -3.17 -13.23
C GLN A 192 6.83 -3.10 -13.72
N SER A 193 7.03 -2.26 -14.72
CA SER A 193 8.32 -1.81 -15.24
C SER A 193 8.34 -0.28 -15.32
N GLY A 194 9.47 0.28 -15.73
CA GLY A 194 9.75 1.71 -15.76
C GLY A 194 10.16 2.25 -14.40
N THR A 195 10.15 3.57 -14.28
CA THR A 195 10.43 4.27 -13.03
C THR A 195 9.18 4.41 -12.18
N ARG A 196 9.27 4.05 -10.89
CA ARG A 196 8.20 4.19 -9.90
C ARG A 196 8.71 4.96 -8.70
N THR A 197 7.89 5.90 -8.22
CA THR A 197 8.24 6.72 -7.07
C THR A 197 7.75 6.11 -5.75
N VAL A 198 8.57 6.23 -4.70
CA VAL A 198 8.24 5.85 -3.33
C VAL A 198 8.29 7.08 -2.44
N LEU A 199 7.24 7.27 -1.61
CA LEU A 199 7.23 8.21 -0.50
C LEU A 199 7.32 7.43 0.81
N VAL A 200 8.23 7.83 1.69
CA VAL A 200 8.37 7.26 3.02
C VAL A 200 7.83 8.23 4.05
N VAL A 201 6.93 7.77 4.90
CA VAL A 201 6.26 8.58 5.92
C VAL A 201 6.67 8.09 7.30
N ARG A 202 7.45 8.90 8.02
CA ARG A 202 7.75 8.69 9.43
C ARG A 202 6.59 9.23 10.25
N ILE A 203 6.03 8.40 11.11
CA ILE A 203 4.82 8.76 11.86
C ILE A 203 5.17 9.19 13.28
N LEU A 204 4.61 10.33 13.66
CA LEU A 204 4.72 10.91 14.99
C LEU A 204 3.34 10.84 15.65
N LEU A 205 3.28 10.25 16.85
CA LEU A 205 2.10 10.10 17.69
C LEU A 205 2.25 10.95 18.95
N THR A 206 1.19 11.11 19.74
CA THR A 206 1.20 11.98 20.93
C THR A 206 2.19 11.53 21.99
N ASN A 207 2.34 10.22 22.19
CA ASN A 207 3.20 9.61 23.22
C ASN A 207 4.29 8.67 22.64
N GLY A 208 4.56 8.75 21.33
CA GLY A 208 5.57 7.93 20.68
C GLY A 208 5.81 8.36 19.25
N GLN A 209 6.93 7.96 18.65
CA GLN A 209 7.24 8.28 17.26
C GLN A 209 8.10 7.17 16.66
N TYR A 210 8.11 7.07 15.33
CA TYR A 210 9.16 6.33 14.65
C TYR A 210 10.52 6.91 15.04
N SER A 211 11.39 6.07 15.61
CA SER A 211 12.61 6.53 16.29
C SER A 211 13.89 5.85 15.82
N TYR A 212 13.80 4.92 14.86
CA TYR A 212 14.96 4.14 14.42
C TYR A 212 15.97 4.95 13.61
N ALA A 213 15.49 5.74 12.62
CA ALA A 213 16.36 6.61 11.83
C ALA A 213 15.82 8.05 11.71
N THR A 214 16.72 8.96 11.31
CA THR A 214 16.36 10.32 10.90
C THR A 214 15.74 10.32 9.50
N GLN A 215 15.15 11.43 9.04
CA GLN A 215 14.69 11.54 7.64
C GLN A 215 15.81 11.24 6.65
N SER A 216 17.04 11.72 6.91
CA SER A 216 18.17 11.46 6.02
C SER A 216 18.63 10.01 6.08
N GLY A 217 18.70 9.41 7.27
CA GLY A 217 19.05 8.00 7.44
C GLY A 217 18.09 7.10 6.67
N LEU A 218 16.79 7.25 6.94
CA LEU A 218 15.77 6.45 6.25
C LEU A 218 15.71 6.70 4.74
N SER A 219 16.03 7.91 4.28
CA SER A 219 16.17 8.19 2.84
C SER A 219 17.36 7.41 2.24
N ASN A 220 18.45 7.25 2.99
CA ASN A 220 19.60 6.47 2.54
C ASN A 220 19.24 4.98 2.46
N ASP A 221 18.58 4.42 3.48
CA ASP A 221 18.24 3.00 3.51
C ASP A 221 17.27 2.60 2.37
N VAL A 222 16.45 3.54 1.90
CA VAL A 222 15.49 3.31 0.81
C VAL A 222 16.07 3.65 -0.57
N PHE A 223 16.88 4.70 -0.68
CA PHE A 223 17.32 5.25 -1.98
C PHE A 223 18.83 5.27 -2.22
N GLY A 224 19.62 4.86 -1.23
CA GLY A 224 21.08 4.84 -1.21
C GLY A 224 21.73 6.20 -1.03
N ASN A 225 21.26 7.22 -1.75
CA ASN A 225 21.81 8.59 -1.79
C ASN A 225 23.35 8.67 -1.91
N GLY A 226 23.99 7.63 -2.48
CA GLY A 226 25.45 7.52 -2.61
C GLY A 226 26.20 7.10 -1.35
N VAL A 227 25.50 6.76 -0.27
CA VAL A 227 26.11 6.28 0.99
C VAL A 227 25.76 4.83 1.32
N ASP A 228 24.55 4.41 1.02
CA ASP A 228 24.11 3.02 1.13
C ASP A 228 24.05 2.39 -0.27
N THR A 229 24.67 1.21 -0.40
CA THR A 229 24.79 0.46 -1.66
C THR A 229 23.73 -0.63 -1.82
N SER A 230 23.09 -1.05 -0.72
CA SER A 230 22.12 -2.15 -0.67
C SER A 230 20.81 -1.68 -0.05
N ASN A 231 20.02 -0.99 -0.87
CA ASN A 231 18.74 -0.36 -0.51
C ASN A 231 17.62 -0.86 -1.42
N LEU A 232 16.38 -0.50 -1.11
CA LEU A 232 15.22 -0.78 -1.95
C LEU A 232 15.47 -0.44 -3.43
N LYS A 233 16.03 0.74 -3.70
CA LYS A 233 16.30 1.20 -5.07
C LYS A 233 17.33 0.33 -5.79
N SER A 234 18.49 0.08 -5.19
CA SER A 234 19.54 -0.71 -5.82
C SER A 234 19.11 -2.17 -6.00
N GLN A 235 18.41 -2.76 -5.03
CA GLN A 235 17.94 -4.14 -5.10
C GLN A 235 16.84 -4.33 -6.16
N TYR A 236 15.83 -3.46 -6.25
CA TYR A 236 14.84 -3.57 -7.34
C TYR A 236 15.46 -3.36 -8.72
N ALA A 237 16.41 -2.43 -8.85
CA ALA A 237 17.12 -2.23 -10.12
C ALA A 237 17.92 -3.47 -10.52
N ALA A 238 18.68 -4.05 -9.59
CA ALA A 238 19.44 -5.29 -9.83
C ALA A 238 18.52 -6.48 -10.15
N CYS A 239 17.50 -6.71 -9.31
CA CYS A 239 16.57 -7.83 -9.42
C CYS A 239 15.56 -7.73 -10.56
N SER A 240 15.55 -6.63 -11.30
CA SER A 240 14.76 -6.45 -12.51
C SER A 240 15.60 -6.27 -13.76
N ALA A 241 16.94 -6.32 -13.66
CA ALA A 241 17.85 -5.91 -14.73
C ALA A 241 17.49 -4.53 -15.30
N ASN A 242 17.27 -3.55 -14.42
CA ASN A 242 16.85 -2.18 -14.69
C ASN A 242 15.48 -2.04 -15.38
N LYS A 243 14.65 -3.09 -15.39
CA LYS A 243 13.28 -2.99 -15.91
C LYS A 243 12.34 -2.27 -14.95
N LEU A 244 12.62 -2.31 -13.65
CA LEU A 244 11.92 -1.55 -12.62
C LEU A 244 12.95 -0.72 -11.86
N ILE A 245 12.79 0.60 -11.92
CA ILE A 245 13.61 1.55 -11.16
C ILE A 245 12.73 2.17 -10.10
N ILE A 246 13.15 2.06 -8.83
CA ILE A 246 12.54 2.82 -7.74
C ILE A 246 13.24 4.17 -7.64
N ASP A 247 12.46 5.24 -7.54
CA ASP A 247 12.93 6.59 -7.29
C ASP A 247 12.22 7.21 -6.10
N LYS A 248 12.82 8.25 -5.55
CA LYS A 248 12.22 9.03 -4.46
C LYS A 248 11.04 9.87 -4.96
N ALA A 249 10.04 10.03 -4.11
CA ALA A 249 9.00 11.04 -4.32
C ALA A 249 9.65 12.43 -4.46
N PRO A 250 9.17 13.29 -5.39
CA PRO A 250 9.70 14.63 -5.56
C PRO A 250 9.58 15.45 -4.28
N ASN A 251 10.55 16.35 -4.06
CA ASN A 251 10.48 17.30 -2.96
C ASN A 251 9.23 18.18 -3.10
N ARG A 252 8.56 18.44 -1.98
CA ARG A 252 7.39 19.33 -1.92
C ARG A 252 7.49 20.22 -0.69
N SER A 253 7.49 21.53 -0.90
CA SER A 253 7.45 22.50 0.19
C SER A 253 6.06 22.54 0.82
N MET A 254 5.99 22.83 2.12
CA MET A 254 4.73 23.14 2.79
C MET A 254 4.37 24.61 2.56
N THR A 255 3.09 24.89 2.34
CA THR A 255 2.55 26.26 2.26
C THR A 255 2.45 26.92 3.63
N SER A 256 2.27 26.11 4.69
CA SER A 256 2.21 26.55 6.09
C SER A 256 2.87 25.51 6.99
N ASN A 257 3.67 25.95 7.96
CA ASN A 257 4.23 25.05 8.98
C ASN A 257 3.20 24.86 10.11
N PRO A 258 2.71 23.62 10.34
CA PRO A 258 1.76 23.35 11.42
C PRO A 258 2.37 23.43 12.83
N ASN A 259 3.70 23.56 12.97
CA ASN A 259 4.41 23.61 14.26
C ASN A 259 4.14 22.40 15.18
N ASP A 260 3.83 21.24 14.59
CA ASP A 260 3.50 19.99 15.32
C ASP A 260 4.55 18.87 15.05
N GLY A 261 5.64 19.20 14.36
CA GLY A 261 6.66 18.25 13.91
C GLY A 261 6.43 17.69 12.50
N THR A 262 5.29 17.96 11.88
CA THR A 262 5.06 17.62 10.47
C THR A 262 5.99 18.42 9.56
N THR A 263 6.55 17.78 8.53
CA THR A 263 7.55 18.40 7.64
C THR A 263 7.12 18.42 6.17
N ALA A 264 7.90 19.13 5.36
CA ALA A 264 7.86 19.07 3.90
C ALA A 264 8.39 17.71 3.41
N ILE A 265 7.98 17.29 2.20
CA ILE A 265 8.59 16.12 1.57
C ILE A 265 10.01 16.52 1.12
N SER A 266 11.01 15.85 1.67
CA SER A 266 12.41 16.07 1.34
C SER A 266 13.12 14.74 1.15
N ASN A 267 13.80 14.58 0.01
CA ASN A 267 14.49 13.36 -0.39
C ASN A 267 13.62 12.09 -0.27
N GLY A 268 12.35 12.20 -0.67
CA GLY A 268 11.40 11.09 -0.62
C GLY A 268 10.89 10.72 0.77
N VAL A 269 11.22 11.50 1.81
CA VAL A 269 10.78 11.25 3.19
C VAL A 269 9.98 12.44 3.73
N VAL A 270 8.99 12.17 4.57
CA VAL A 270 8.19 13.17 5.28
C VAL A 270 7.87 12.71 6.69
N ASP A 271 7.82 13.65 7.62
CA ASP A 271 7.35 13.44 8.99
C ASP A 271 5.89 13.89 9.06
N ILE A 272 5.00 13.04 9.59
CA ILE A 272 3.58 13.36 9.76
C ILE A 272 3.17 13.11 11.20
N LYS A 273 2.75 14.18 11.88
CA LYS A 273 2.15 14.11 13.22
C LYS A 273 0.66 13.81 13.12
N VAL A 274 0.14 12.88 13.91
CA VAL A 274 -1.31 12.73 14.13
C VAL A 274 -1.61 12.63 15.63
N ASP A 275 -2.78 13.12 16.03
CA ASP A 275 -3.22 13.16 17.44
C ASP A 275 -3.81 11.82 17.88
N LEU A 276 -2.99 10.78 17.78
CA LEU A 276 -3.27 9.42 18.26
C LEU A 276 -2.12 8.97 19.16
N ALA A 277 -2.40 8.00 20.03
CA ALA A 277 -1.40 7.41 20.92
C ALA A 277 -0.94 6.04 20.40
N VAL A 278 0.26 5.62 20.81
CA VAL A 278 0.75 4.25 20.64
C VAL A 278 -0.17 3.31 21.41
N ALA A 279 -0.79 2.38 20.69
CA ALA A 279 -1.58 1.30 21.27
C ALA A 279 -1.47 0.02 20.39
N PRO A 280 -1.38 -1.19 20.97
CA PRO A 280 -1.32 -2.42 20.18
C PRO A 280 -2.51 -2.59 19.24
N GLY A 281 -2.24 -2.85 17.97
CA GLY A 281 -3.27 -3.04 16.93
C GLY A 281 -3.99 -1.76 16.49
N SER A 282 -3.44 -0.57 16.82
CA SER A 282 -3.97 0.73 16.38
C SER A 282 -3.50 1.14 14.97
N ASP A 283 -2.70 0.31 14.30
CA ASP A 283 -2.09 0.58 13.00
C ASP A 283 -3.09 1.01 11.92
N GLY A 284 -4.30 0.42 11.90
CA GLY A 284 -5.34 0.80 10.95
C GLY A 284 -5.83 2.25 11.14
N ASN A 285 -5.94 2.69 12.39
CA ASN A 285 -6.40 4.03 12.77
C ASN A 285 -5.34 5.06 12.43
N ILE A 286 -4.10 4.76 12.83
CA ILE A 286 -2.92 5.59 12.56
C ILE A 286 -2.76 5.78 11.05
N ARG A 287 -2.80 4.68 10.28
CA ARG A 287 -2.70 4.75 8.82
C ARG A 287 -3.82 5.61 8.22
N ASN A 288 -5.07 5.45 8.65
CA ASN A 288 -6.17 6.26 8.10
C ASN A 288 -6.06 7.74 8.49
N ALA A 289 -5.63 8.05 9.71
CA ALA A 289 -5.40 9.42 10.15
C ALA A 289 -4.28 10.09 9.33
N VAL A 290 -3.17 9.38 9.10
CA VAL A 290 -2.05 9.85 8.27
C VAL A 290 -2.49 10.01 6.81
N THR A 291 -3.20 9.03 6.24
CA THR A 291 -3.75 9.13 4.87
C THR A 291 -4.67 10.34 4.71
N THR A 292 -5.52 10.60 5.71
CA THR A 292 -6.41 11.77 5.71
C THR A 292 -5.62 13.07 5.77
N LYS A 293 -4.61 13.15 6.65
CA LYS A 293 -3.75 14.33 6.80
C LYS A 293 -2.91 14.61 5.55
N ILE A 294 -2.41 13.57 4.89
CA ILE A 294 -1.64 13.67 3.65
C ILE A 294 -2.54 14.02 2.45
N ASN A 295 -3.79 13.57 2.46
CA ASN A 295 -4.81 13.77 1.42
C ASN A 295 -4.38 13.24 0.03
N ASN A 296 -4.85 12.04 -0.34
CA ASN A 296 -4.51 11.32 -1.57
C ASN A 296 -3.00 10.97 -1.72
N PRO A 297 -2.44 10.18 -0.78
CA PRO A 297 -1.02 9.78 -0.81
C PRO A 297 -0.59 9.07 -2.11
N ASN A 298 -1.50 8.35 -2.77
CA ASN A 298 -1.27 7.69 -4.06
C ASN A 298 -1.11 8.65 -5.25
N GLN A 299 -1.38 9.95 -5.07
CA GLN A 299 -1.04 11.00 -6.04
C GLN A 299 0.34 11.60 -5.75
N LEU A 300 0.88 11.37 -4.55
CA LEU A 300 2.18 11.90 -4.16
C LEU A 300 3.33 11.03 -4.64
N ALA A 301 3.12 9.72 -4.70
CA ALA A 301 4.05 8.70 -5.19
C ALA A 301 3.28 7.46 -5.66
N ASN A 302 3.94 6.56 -6.41
CA ASN A 302 3.32 5.31 -6.83
C ASN A 302 3.12 4.33 -5.67
N HIS A 303 4.08 4.32 -4.74
CA HIS A 303 4.05 3.54 -3.51
C HIS A 303 4.34 4.45 -2.32
N VAL A 304 3.74 4.12 -1.17
CA VAL A 304 3.90 4.90 0.06
C VAL A 304 4.09 3.96 1.23
N MET A 305 5.25 4.09 1.87
CA MET A 305 5.68 3.34 3.03
C MET A 305 5.34 4.12 4.29
N TYR A 306 4.52 3.57 5.17
CA TYR A 306 4.25 4.16 6.49
C TYR A 306 5.10 3.47 7.54
N CYS A 307 6.04 4.21 8.13
CA CYS A 307 6.89 3.74 9.21
C CYS A 307 6.27 4.16 10.54
N LEU A 308 5.69 3.20 11.25
CA LEU A 308 5.00 3.44 12.52
C LEU A 308 5.97 3.35 13.70
N PRO A 309 5.65 3.99 14.83
CA PRO A 309 6.32 3.72 16.10
C PRO A 309 6.15 2.26 16.53
N GLY A 310 7.12 1.74 17.27
CA GLY A 310 7.01 0.42 17.90
C GLY A 310 5.80 0.33 18.85
N GLY A 311 5.19 -0.85 18.96
CA GLY A 311 4.04 -1.09 19.83
C GLY A 311 2.67 -0.70 19.24
N THR A 312 2.60 -0.28 17.98
CA THR A 312 1.35 0.10 17.30
C THR A 312 0.69 -1.04 16.54
N MET A 313 1.44 -2.07 16.15
CA MET A 313 0.97 -3.23 15.39
C MET A 313 1.42 -4.56 16.01
N ASN A 314 0.69 -5.63 15.69
CA ASN A 314 0.96 -6.99 16.18
C ASN A 314 1.92 -7.79 15.29
N GLY A 315 2.15 -7.33 14.06
CA GLY A 315 3.12 -7.89 13.11
C GLY A 315 4.32 -6.96 12.96
N ILE A 316 5.26 -7.33 12.10
CA ILE A 316 6.44 -6.51 11.80
C ILE A 316 6.24 -5.58 10.62
N ALA A 317 5.46 -6.01 9.64
CA ALA A 317 5.06 -5.22 8.50
C ALA A 317 3.78 -5.79 7.88
N TYR A 318 3.17 -5.02 6.98
CA TYR A 318 2.12 -5.49 6.09
C TYR A 318 2.01 -4.59 4.87
N ALA A 319 1.41 -5.13 3.83
CA ALA A 319 1.08 -4.37 2.64
C ALA A 319 -0.25 -4.79 2.05
N TYR A 320 -0.82 -3.87 1.30
CA TYR A 320 -1.98 -4.15 0.49
C TYR A 320 -1.53 -4.70 -0.86
N VAL A 321 -1.95 -5.94 -1.14
CA VAL A 321 -1.60 -6.61 -2.39
C VAL A 321 -2.15 -5.79 -3.55
N ASN A 322 -1.35 -5.57 -4.58
CA ASN A 322 -1.78 -4.83 -5.77
C ASN A 322 -2.30 -3.41 -5.44
N SER A 323 -1.68 -2.77 -4.45
CA SER A 323 -2.06 -1.45 -3.92
C SER A 323 -0.82 -0.56 -3.73
N TRP A 324 -1.04 0.70 -3.34
CA TRP A 324 0.03 1.69 -3.18
C TRP A 324 0.65 1.71 -1.78
N ASN A 325 0.05 1.05 -0.79
CA ASN A 325 0.42 1.24 0.61
C ASN A 325 1.09 0.00 1.21
N SER A 326 2.21 0.23 1.87
CA SER A 326 2.89 -0.68 2.80
C SER A 326 3.10 0.01 4.14
N VAL A 327 3.16 -0.78 5.20
CA VAL A 327 3.16 -0.32 6.60
C VAL A 327 4.14 -1.17 7.39
N TYR A 328 5.02 -0.51 8.15
CA TYR A 328 6.16 -1.16 8.80
C TYR A 328 6.21 -0.75 10.27
N SER A 329 6.58 -1.70 11.13
CA SER A 329 6.82 -1.47 12.54
C SER A 329 8.27 -1.00 12.75
N ASN A 330 8.44 0.27 13.10
CA ASN A 330 9.71 0.86 13.52
C ASN A 330 10.89 0.44 12.61
N GLU A 331 11.90 -0.27 13.14
CA GLU A 331 13.12 -0.68 12.42
C GLU A 331 12.88 -1.47 11.13
N TRP A 332 11.75 -2.19 11.03
CA TRP A 332 11.40 -2.94 9.82
C TRP A 332 11.15 -2.05 8.61
N CYS A 333 10.99 -0.73 8.81
CA CYS A 333 10.95 0.22 7.71
C CYS A 333 12.32 0.47 7.06
N ASN A 334 13.42 0.10 7.72
CA ASN A 334 14.80 0.32 7.28
C ASN A 334 15.38 -0.91 6.61
N PHE A 335 14.98 -2.10 7.04
CA PHE A 335 15.54 -3.36 6.56
C PHE A 335 15.16 -3.65 5.12
N VAL A 336 16.16 -3.72 4.23
CA VAL A 336 15.95 -3.88 2.78
C VAL A 336 15.11 -5.10 2.43
N SER A 337 15.23 -6.18 3.22
CA SER A 337 14.41 -7.39 3.06
C SER A 337 12.91 -7.09 3.22
N ALA A 338 12.52 -6.40 4.30
CA ALA A 338 11.12 -6.04 4.53
C ALA A 338 10.64 -5.00 3.50
N GLN A 339 11.48 -4.03 3.14
CA GLN A 339 11.14 -3.06 2.10
C GLN A 339 10.85 -3.76 0.75
N MET A 340 11.72 -4.68 0.33
CA MET A 340 11.55 -5.47 -0.89
C MET A 340 10.29 -6.34 -0.84
N HIS A 341 10.04 -7.01 0.30
CA HIS A 341 8.88 -7.86 0.54
C HIS A 341 7.56 -7.08 0.39
N GLU A 342 7.44 -5.99 1.13
CA GLU A 342 6.19 -5.25 1.24
C GLU A 342 5.88 -4.42 -0.01
N ILE A 343 6.90 -3.84 -0.64
CA ILE A 343 6.73 -3.27 -1.98
C ILE A 343 6.40 -4.38 -2.98
N GLY A 344 6.92 -5.60 -2.81
CA GLY A 344 6.57 -6.76 -3.63
C GLY A 344 5.08 -7.08 -3.59
N HIS A 345 4.43 -6.98 -2.42
CA HIS A 345 2.98 -7.03 -2.31
C HIS A 345 2.28 -5.90 -3.06
N ASN A 346 2.77 -4.66 -2.97
CA ASN A 346 2.24 -3.54 -3.76
C ASN A 346 2.32 -3.78 -5.29
N LEU A 347 3.31 -4.56 -5.74
CA LEU A 347 3.45 -5.07 -7.12
C LEU A 347 2.55 -6.27 -7.44
N GLY A 348 1.85 -6.83 -6.46
CA GLY A 348 0.88 -7.92 -6.63
C GLY A 348 1.40 -9.31 -6.27
N TYR A 349 2.60 -9.42 -5.68
CA TYR A 349 3.07 -10.71 -5.19
C TYR A 349 2.28 -11.18 -3.97
N ALA A 350 2.03 -12.48 -3.90
CA ALA A 350 1.69 -13.17 -2.66
C ALA A 350 2.97 -13.58 -1.92
N HIS A 351 2.85 -14.04 -0.67
CA HIS A 351 3.96 -14.74 0.01
C HIS A 351 4.46 -15.94 -0.80
N SER A 352 5.71 -16.30 -0.54
CA SER A 352 6.30 -17.59 -0.85
C SER A 352 6.31 -18.44 0.42
N ASN A 353 5.82 -19.66 0.31
CA ASN A 353 5.64 -20.58 1.44
C ASN A 353 6.42 -21.86 1.14
N GLU A 354 6.91 -22.55 2.15
CA GLU A 354 7.62 -23.83 2.02
C GLU A 354 7.08 -24.83 3.05
N GLY A 355 6.87 -26.09 2.64
CA GLY A 355 6.45 -27.16 3.55
C GLY A 355 5.12 -26.92 4.28
N GLY A 356 4.21 -26.11 3.70
CA GLY A 356 2.95 -25.70 4.34
C GLY A 356 3.10 -24.57 5.36
N ALA A 357 4.33 -24.16 5.67
CA ALA A 357 4.63 -23.03 6.53
C ALA A 357 4.70 -21.73 5.72
N SER A 358 3.98 -20.71 6.21
CA SER A 358 4.10 -19.37 5.63
C SER A 358 5.45 -18.76 5.98
N TYR A 359 6.00 -17.93 5.09
CA TYR A 359 7.29 -17.24 5.26
C TYR A 359 8.50 -18.17 5.36
N ALA A 360 8.34 -19.48 5.18
CA ALA A 360 9.43 -20.43 5.32
C ALA A 360 10.36 -20.48 4.10
N ASP A 361 9.90 -20.01 2.92
CA ASP A 361 10.72 -20.02 1.72
C ASP A 361 11.86 -18.98 1.82
N GLN A 362 13.11 -19.46 1.89
CA GLN A 362 14.30 -18.60 1.93
C GLN A 362 14.92 -18.36 0.55
N THR A 363 14.29 -18.83 -0.53
CA THR A 363 14.81 -18.69 -1.90
C THR A 363 14.49 -17.33 -2.54
N GLY A 364 13.70 -16.48 -1.88
CA GLY A 364 13.36 -15.16 -2.42
C GLY A 364 12.79 -14.18 -1.40
N MET A 365 12.84 -12.88 -1.72
CA MET A 365 12.35 -11.77 -0.87
C MET A 365 10.85 -11.80 -0.50
N MET A 366 10.05 -12.71 -1.06
CA MET A 366 8.61 -12.85 -0.71
C MET A 366 8.35 -13.96 0.32
N GLY A 367 9.38 -14.64 0.81
CA GLY A 367 9.23 -15.66 1.84
C GLY A 367 9.69 -15.15 3.20
N TYR A 368 10.85 -15.61 3.67
CA TYR A 368 11.40 -15.20 4.96
C TYR A 368 11.90 -13.74 4.94
N SER A 369 11.63 -12.99 6.00
CA SER A 369 12.16 -11.64 6.18
C SER A 369 13.33 -11.58 7.15
N TYR A 370 14.30 -10.75 6.82
CA TYR A 370 15.57 -10.66 7.53
C TYR A 370 15.70 -9.31 8.23
N GLY A 371 16.01 -9.34 9.53
CA GLY A 371 16.24 -8.15 10.36
C GLY A 371 17.63 -7.51 10.15
N GLN A 372 18.09 -7.46 8.91
CA GLN A 372 19.38 -6.88 8.52
C GLN A 372 19.11 -5.60 7.73
N ASP A 373 19.83 -4.53 8.04
CA ASP A 373 19.68 -3.22 7.38
C ASP A 373 19.86 -3.35 5.86
N ASP A 374 21.05 -3.78 5.47
CA ASP A 374 21.50 -3.83 4.08
C ASP A 374 21.39 -5.25 3.48
N GLY A 375 20.69 -6.18 4.16
CA GLY A 375 20.78 -7.60 3.86
C GLY A 375 19.49 -8.41 3.96
N PRO A 376 19.51 -9.62 3.38
CA PRO A 376 20.52 -10.14 2.46
C PRO A 376 20.38 -9.52 1.05
N THR A 377 21.47 -9.52 0.27
CA THR A 377 21.37 -9.23 -1.16
C THR A 377 20.78 -10.43 -1.89
N MET A 378 19.47 -10.38 -2.14
CA MET A 378 18.73 -11.44 -2.81
C MET A 378 17.57 -10.88 -3.64
N CYS A 379 17.17 -11.65 -4.65
CA CYS A 379 16.04 -11.30 -5.50
C CYS A 379 14.82 -12.15 -5.17
N PHE A 380 13.77 -12.04 -5.99
CA PHE A 380 12.62 -12.92 -5.88
C PHE A 380 12.94 -14.31 -6.44
N ASN A 381 12.27 -15.33 -5.92
CA ASN A 381 12.41 -16.69 -6.43
C ASN A 381 11.91 -16.81 -7.88
N ALA A 382 12.14 -17.97 -8.51
CA ALA A 382 11.82 -18.21 -9.92
C ALA A 382 10.35 -17.96 -10.27
N ALA A 383 9.43 -18.36 -9.39
CA ALA A 383 8.00 -18.20 -9.62
C ALA A 383 7.59 -16.71 -9.66
N LYS A 384 8.07 -15.91 -8.70
CA LYS A 384 7.79 -14.46 -8.64
C LYS A 384 8.48 -13.70 -9.77
N SER A 385 9.73 -14.04 -10.06
CA SER A 385 10.49 -13.42 -11.16
C SER A 385 9.84 -13.68 -12.53
N TRP A 386 9.19 -14.83 -12.72
CA TRP A 386 8.38 -15.06 -13.91
C TRP A 386 7.11 -14.19 -13.93
N GLN A 387 6.45 -13.97 -12.79
CA GLN A 387 5.22 -13.16 -12.72
C GLN A 387 5.40 -11.74 -13.24
N THR A 388 6.59 -11.15 -13.13
CA THR A 388 6.86 -9.77 -13.60
C THR A 388 7.13 -9.65 -15.09
N GLN A 389 7.50 -10.76 -15.73
CA GLN A 389 7.96 -10.80 -17.12
C GLN A 389 9.20 -9.93 -17.40
N TRP A 390 9.97 -9.51 -16.40
CA TRP A 390 11.20 -8.71 -16.60
C TRP A 390 12.24 -9.41 -17.48
N TYR A 391 12.20 -10.75 -17.50
CA TYR A 391 13.20 -11.61 -18.13
C TYR A 391 12.72 -12.32 -19.40
N VAL A 392 11.56 -11.98 -19.96
CA VAL A 392 11.01 -12.68 -21.14
C VAL A 392 12.00 -12.71 -22.30
N SER A 393 12.66 -11.58 -22.59
CA SER A 393 13.66 -11.49 -23.66
C SER A 393 14.96 -12.27 -23.38
N LYS A 394 15.12 -12.82 -22.18
CA LYS A 394 16.26 -13.63 -21.74
C LYS A 394 15.81 -15.02 -21.27
N SER A 395 14.62 -15.45 -21.69
CA SER A 395 14.06 -16.75 -21.35
C SER A 395 14.06 -17.68 -22.56
N THR A 396 14.19 -18.97 -22.30
CA THR A 396 14.02 -20.04 -23.30
C THR A 396 13.13 -21.12 -22.72
N THR A 397 12.41 -21.85 -23.57
CA THR A 397 11.64 -23.03 -23.17
C THR A 397 12.37 -24.28 -23.63
N VAL A 398 12.58 -25.19 -22.68
CA VAL A 398 13.24 -26.46 -22.92
C VAL A 398 12.16 -27.54 -22.82
N ASP A 399 12.04 -28.35 -23.87
CA ASP A 399 11.21 -29.56 -23.84
C ASP A 399 12.07 -30.75 -23.39
N PRO A 400 11.88 -31.26 -22.16
CA PRO A 400 12.66 -32.39 -21.67
C PRO A 400 12.42 -33.68 -22.47
N SER A 401 11.31 -33.78 -23.22
CA SER A 401 10.99 -34.95 -24.07
C SER A 401 11.71 -34.93 -25.42
N ALA A 402 12.23 -33.77 -25.83
CA ALA A 402 12.95 -33.62 -27.10
C ALA A 402 14.35 -34.24 -27.10
N GLY A 403 14.82 -34.77 -25.96
CA GLY A 403 16.11 -35.45 -25.83
C GLY A 403 17.34 -34.53 -25.91
N THR A 404 17.14 -33.21 -25.97
CA THR A 404 18.21 -32.21 -25.98
C THR A 404 18.42 -31.62 -24.59
N CYS A 405 19.64 -31.67 -24.07
CA CYS A 405 20.00 -30.97 -22.84
C CYS A 405 20.14 -29.47 -23.08
N TYR A 406 19.72 -28.64 -22.13
CA TYR A 406 20.07 -27.23 -22.11
C TYR A 406 21.49 -27.04 -21.59
N GLU A 407 22.33 -26.35 -22.36
CA GLU A 407 23.66 -25.95 -21.95
C GLU A 407 23.76 -24.43 -21.87
N GLY A 408 24.10 -23.91 -20.69
CA GLY A 408 24.24 -22.48 -20.45
C GLY A 408 24.09 -22.10 -18.99
N LYS A 409 24.32 -20.83 -18.67
CA LYS A 409 24.10 -20.32 -17.32
C LYS A 409 22.60 -20.25 -17.03
N LEU A 410 22.15 -21.05 -16.07
CA LEU A 410 20.78 -21.04 -15.56
C LEU A 410 20.71 -20.13 -14.33
N LEU A 411 19.84 -19.12 -14.37
CA LEU A 411 19.58 -18.27 -13.19
C LEU A 411 18.38 -18.80 -12.41
N GLN A 412 17.32 -19.17 -13.13
CA GLN A 412 16.05 -19.62 -12.56
C GLN A 412 15.38 -20.57 -13.55
N GLN A 413 14.61 -21.54 -13.03
CA GLN A 413 13.80 -22.45 -13.81
C GLN A 413 12.37 -22.52 -13.27
N ARG A 414 11.42 -22.72 -14.19
CA ARG A 414 10.01 -22.93 -13.87
C ARG A 414 9.47 -24.00 -14.81
N CYS A 415 8.73 -24.96 -14.27
CA CYS A 415 8.02 -25.92 -15.09
C CYS A 415 6.74 -25.30 -15.67
N ILE A 416 6.56 -25.44 -16.98
CA ILE A 416 5.37 -25.05 -17.73
C ILE A 416 4.64 -26.35 -18.03
N ASN A 417 3.45 -26.58 -17.43
CA ASN A 417 2.65 -27.81 -17.52
C ASN A 417 3.16 -29.02 -16.70
N CYS A 418 3.53 -28.82 -15.43
CA CYS A 418 3.55 -29.95 -14.50
C CYS A 418 2.10 -30.35 -14.17
N CYS A 419 1.64 -31.48 -14.73
CA CYS A 419 0.66 -32.27 -14.00
C CYS A 419 1.36 -32.71 -12.72
N ALA A 420 0.89 -32.22 -11.57
CA ALA A 420 1.12 -32.95 -10.34
C ALA A 420 0.45 -34.31 -10.57
N CYS A 421 1.25 -35.36 -10.76
CA CYS A 421 0.76 -36.68 -10.45
C CYS A 421 0.47 -36.63 -8.95
N GLU A 422 -0.79 -36.39 -8.58
CA GLU A 422 -1.28 -36.86 -7.29
C GLU A 422 -1.01 -38.36 -7.30
N ASP A 423 -0.03 -38.79 -6.49
CA ASP A 423 0.18 -40.18 -6.19
C ASP A 423 -1.17 -40.78 -5.76
N ARG A 424 -1.57 -41.87 -6.43
CA ARG A 424 -2.72 -42.68 -6.07
C ARG A 424 -2.47 -43.47 -4.79
#